data_AF-A0A8T4Y7Z8-F1
#
_entry.id   AF-A0A8T4Y7Z8-F1
#
_cell.length_a   1.000
_cell.length_b   1.000
_cell.length_c   1.000
_cell.angle_alpha   90.00
_cell.angle_beta   90.00
_cell.angle_gamma   90.00
#
_symmetry.space_group_name_H-M   'P 1'
#
loop_
_entity.id
_entity.type
_entity.pdbx_description
1 polymer ?
#
loop_
_entity_poly.entity_id
_entity_poly.type
_entity_poly.pdbx_seq_one_letter_code
_entity_poly.pdbx_strand_id
1 'polypeptide(L)'
;MDSRSILKFLVPQGTWLWRTIILLGFIFLDFLVTVLLCTNPYAEGNLLARSFMQIYGIVQGLAIFDLLMTIPIYFILVFDSYLIRYTGPYSTFAELFVDVALGWVVAGAHFNGALSWLWEAPHLTRQMIGLGLYLSIVFPAFYFRSKLDFPRFIRE
;
A
#
# COMPACT_ATOMS: atom_id res chain seq x y z
N MET A 1 -18.82 -4.48 26.14
CA MET A 1 -17.81 -3.71 25.37
C MET A 1 -18.54 -3.04 24.23
N ASP A 2 -18.46 -1.71 24.15
CA ASP A 2 -19.13 -0.93 23.11
C ASP A 2 -18.41 -1.14 21.77
N SER A 3 -19.14 -1.56 20.73
CA SER A 3 -18.61 -1.86 19.41
C SER A 3 -17.97 -0.62 18.76
N ARG A 4 -18.45 0.58 19.13
CA ARG A 4 -17.86 1.85 18.67
C ARG A 4 -16.44 2.07 19.18
N SER A 5 -16.14 1.62 20.40
CA SER A 5 -14.80 1.75 20.97
C SER A 5 -13.79 0.86 20.26
N ILE A 6 -14.19 -0.36 19.87
CA ILE A 6 -13.32 -1.30 19.14
C ILE A 6 -13.06 -0.81 17.72
N LEU A 7 -14.09 -0.28 17.04
CA LEU A 7 -13.96 0.30 15.70
C LEU A 7 -12.97 1.48 15.66
N LYS A 8 -12.91 2.29 16.73
CA LYS A 8 -11.93 3.39 16.84
C LYS A 8 -10.47 2.90 16.86
N PHE A 9 -10.23 1.66 17.29
CA PHE A 9 -8.90 1.04 17.28
C PHE A 9 -8.55 0.33 15.97
N LEU A 10 -9.53 0.10 15.09
CA LEU A 10 -9.34 -0.54 13.81
C LEU A 10 -9.01 0.44 12.68
N VAL A 11 -9.00 1.75 12.95
CA VAL A 11 -8.73 2.79 11.94
C VAL A 11 -7.37 3.45 12.22
N PRO A 12 -6.45 3.50 11.24
CA PRO A 12 -5.15 4.14 11.43
C PRO A 12 -5.32 5.64 11.70
N GLN A 13 -4.51 6.19 12.61
CA GLN A 13 -4.70 7.56 13.10
C GLN A 13 -3.75 8.58 12.45
N GLY A 14 -4.26 9.78 12.17
CA GLY A 14 -3.46 10.92 11.70
C GLY A 14 -2.87 10.70 10.30
N THR A 15 -1.55 10.91 10.17
CA THR A 15 -0.81 10.77 8.90
C THR A 15 -0.85 9.34 8.33
N TRP A 16 -1.01 8.33 9.19
CA TRP A 16 -1.11 6.92 8.79
C TRP A 16 -2.36 6.60 7.96
N LEU A 17 -3.44 7.35 8.14
CA LEU A 17 -4.63 7.21 7.30
C LEU A 17 -4.32 7.61 5.85
N TRP A 18 -3.58 8.71 5.66
CA TRP A 18 -3.14 9.12 4.33
C TRP A 18 -2.15 8.15 3.70
N ARG A 19 -1.21 7.61 4.48
CA ARG A 19 -0.31 6.54 4.01
C ARG A 19 -1.08 5.31 3.54
N THR A 20 -2.12 4.93 4.28
CA THR A 20 -3.03 3.84 3.91
C THR A 20 -3.74 4.13 2.59
N ILE A 21 -4.29 5.33 2.40
CA ILE A 21 -4.95 5.73 1.15
C ILE A 21 -3.98 5.65 -0.04
N ILE A 22 -2.75 6.14 0.12
CA ILE A 22 -1.74 6.10 -0.94
C ILE A 22 -1.42 4.64 -1.31
N LEU A 23 -1.17 3.78 -0.32
CA LEU A 23 -0.87 2.36 -0.55
C LEU A 23 -2.03 1.62 -1.22
N LEU A 24 -3.27 1.82 -0.74
CA LEU A 24 -4.46 1.29 -1.39
C LEU A 24 -4.62 1.80 -2.83
N GLY A 25 -4.19 3.03 -3.11
CA GLY A 25 -4.13 3.58 -4.45
C GLY A 25 -3.23 2.79 -5.39
N PHE A 26 -2.07 2.32 -4.92
CA PHE A 26 -1.18 1.45 -5.71
C PHE A 26 -1.79 0.08 -5.98
N ILE A 27 -2.42 -0.53 -4.97
CA ILE A 27 -3.12 -1.81 -5.11
C ILE A 27 -4.26 -1.67 -6.13
N PHE A 28 -5.06 -0.61 -6.00
CA PHE A 28 -6.17 -0.34 -6.91
C PHE A 28 -5.70 -0.02 -8.34
N LEU A 29 -4.58 0.70 -8.50
CA LEU A 29 -3.99 0.97 -9.80
C LEU A 29 -3.57 -0.33 -10.49
N ASP A 30 -2.91 -1.24 -9.75
CA ASP A 30 -2.53 -2.56 -10.24
C ASP A 30 -3.77 -3.36 -10.68
N PHE A 31 -4.78 -3.44 -9.82
CA PHE A 31 -6.06 -4.05 -10.16
C PHE A 31 -6.66 -3.47 -11.45
N LEU A 32 -6.75 -2.14 -11.56
CA LEU A 32 -7.38 -1.46 -12.69
C LEU A 32 -6.59 -1.68 -13.99
N VAL A 33 -5.28 -1.48 -13.95
CA VAL A 33 -4.40 -1.66 -15.12
C VAL A 33 -4.46 -3.11 -15.60
N THR A 34 -4.39 -4.06 -14.68
CA THR A 34 -4.42 -5.48 -15.01
C THR A 34 -5.79 -5.91 -15.53
N VAL A 35 -6.90 -5.47 -14.94
CA VAL A 35 -8.25 -5.82 -15.44
C VAL A 35 -8.54 -5.22 -16.82
N LEU A 36 -8.09 -3.98 -17.09
CA LEU A 36 -8.40 -3.30 -18.35
C LEU A 36 -7.52 -3.74 -19.52
N LEU A 37 -6.27 -4.11 -19.24
CA LEU A 37 -5.27 -4.28 -20.29
C LEU A 37 -4.62 -5.67 -20.32
N CYS A 38 -4.66 -6.44 -19.21
CA CYS A 38 -4.14 -7.81 -19.21
C CYS A 38 -5.14 -8.74 -19.89
N THR A 39 -4.72 -9.34 -21.00
CA THR A 39 -5.54 -10.30 -21.75
C THR A 39 -5.31 -11.74 -21.33
N ASN A 40 -4.18 -12.04 -20.67
CA ASN A 40 -3.77 -13.40 -20.37
C ASN A 40 -3.10 -13.54 -18.99
N PRO A 41 -3.64 -14.38 -18.07
CA PRO A 41 -3.08 -14.58 -16.73
C PRO A 41 -1.59 -14.99 -16.70
N TYR A 42 -1.11 -15.71 -17.72
CA TYR A 42 0.29 -16.17 -17.76
C TYR A 42 1.31 -15.03 -17.91
N ALA A 43 0.86 -13.86 -18.35
CA ALA A 43 1.72 -12.69 -18.49
C ALA A 43 2.01 -12.03 -17.13
N GLU A 44 1.17 -12.28 -16.12
CA GLU A 44 1.32 -11.71 -14.78
C GLU A 44 2.62 -12.18 -14.12
N GLY A 45 3.49 -11.27 -13.74
CA GLY A 45 4.79 -11.56 -13.15
C GLY A 45 4.72 -12.08 -11.71
N ASN A 46 3.66 -11.73 -10.97
CA ASN A 46 3.46 -12.23 -9.62
C ASN A 46 2.88 -13.65 -9.64
N LEU A 47 3.66 -14.62 -9.16
CA LEU A 47 3.27 -16.04 -9.14
C LEU A 47 1.97 -16.31 -8.36
N LEU A 48 1.77 -15.60 -7.24
CA LEU A 48 0.54 -15.76 -6.45
C LEU A 48 -0.65 -15.16 -7.19
N ALA A 49 -0.56 -13.92 -7.65
CA ALA A 49 -1.64 -13.28 -8.41
C ALA A 49 -2.01 -14.10 -9.66
N ARG A 50 -1.00 -14.59 -10.40
CA ARG A 50 -1.16 -15.51 -11.54
C ARG A 50 -1.97 -16.75 -11.16
N SER A 51 -1.63 -17.41 -10.06
CA SER A 51 -2.33 -18.63 -9.63
C SER A 51 -3.81 -18.36 -9.32
N PHE A 52 -4.12 -17.23 -8.67
CA PHE A 52 -5.51 -16.84 -8.39
C PHE A 52 -6.27 -16.48 -9.68
N MET A 53 -5.65 -15.75 -10.60
CA MET A 53 -6.25 -15.42 -11.91
C MET A 53 -6.55 -16.68 -12.74
N GLN A 54 -5.70 -17.70 -12.67
CA GLN A 54 -5.91 -18.96 -13.39
C GLN A 54 -7.08 -19.77 -12.82
N ILE A 55 -7.25 -19.78 -11.49
CA ILE A 55 -8.29 -20.56 -10.82
C ILE A 55 -9.66 -19.87 -10.91
N TYR A 56 -9.70 -18.55 -10.69
CA TYR A 56 -10.94 -17.79 -10.53
C TYR A 56 -11.24 -16.84 -11.71
N GLY A 57 -10.35 -16.77 -12.72
CA GLY A 57 -10.41 -15.77 -13.79
C GLY A 57 -9.75 -14.45 -13.40
N ILE A 58 -9.43 -13.60 -14.37
CA ILE A 58 -8.62 -12.37 -14.18
C ILE A 58 -9.22 -11.46 -13.11
N VAL A 59 -10.49 -11.04 -13.30
CA VAL A 59 -11.14 -10.05 -12.42
C VAL A 59 -11.32 -10.58 -11.00
N GLN A 60 -11.94 -11.76 -10.86
CA GLN A 60 -12.26 -12.33 -9.54
C GLN A 60 -11.00 -12.81 -8.82
N GLY A 61 -10.08 -13.46 -9.54
CA GLY A 61 -8.83 -13.93 -8.97
C GLY A 61 -7.97 -12.79 -8.45
N LEU A 62 -7.82 -11.71 -9.21
CA LEU A 62 -7.07 -10.54 -8.78
C LEU A 62 -7.75 -9.84 -7.60
N ALA A 63 -9.08 -9.66 -7.64
CA ALA A 63 -9.82 -9.05 -6.52
C ALA A 63 -9.67 -9.85 -5.22
N ILE A 64 -9.72 -11.18 -5.28
CA ILE A 64 -9.53 -12.05 -4.11
C ILE A 64 -8.08 -11.95 -3.61
N PHE A 65 -7.10 -11.98 -4.51
CA PHE A 65 -5.70 -11.84 -4.16
C PHE A 65 -5.40 -10.50 -3.48
N ASP A 66 -5.84 -9.39 -4.07
CA ASP A 66 -5.63 -8.05 -3.54
C ASP A 66 -6.30 -7.88 -2.18
N LEU A 67 -7.53 -8.40 -2.01
CA LEU A 67 -8.21 -8.38 -0.72
C LEU A 67 -7.41 -9.14 0.35
N LEU A 68 -6.94 -10.35 0.00
CA LEU A 68 -6.18 -11.20 0.93
C LEU A 68 -4.85 -10.57 1.34
N MET A 69 -4.16 -9.93 0.39
CA MET A 69 -2.89 -9.23 0.66
C MET A 69 -3.08 -7.91 1.40
N THR A 70 -4.21 -7.22 1.18
CA THR A 70 -4.52 -5.95 1.85
C THR A 70 -4.78 -6.13 3.35
N ILE A 71 -5.38 -7.24 3.77
CA ILE A 71 -5.69 -7.50 5.20
C ILE A 71 -4.45 -7.41 6.11
N PRO A 72 -3.36 -8.16 5.88
CA PRO A 72 -2.17 -8.07 6.73
C PRO A 72 -1.48 -6.70 6.62
N ILE A 73 -1.46 -6.08 5.44
CA ILE A 73 -0.91 -4.73 5.25
C ILE A 73 -1.67 -3.71 6.11
N TYR A 74 -3.01 -3.78 6.08
CA TYR A 74 -3.87 -2.92 6.87
C TYR A 74 -3.64 -3.11 8.37
N PHE A 75 -3.49 -4.36 8.83
CA PHE A 75 -3.20 -4.63 10.23
C PHE A 75 -1.85 -4.03 10.67
N ILE A 76 -0.81 -4.13 9.84
CA ILE A 76 0.49 -3.50 10.09
C ILE A 76 0.34 -1.97 10.18
N LEU A 77 -0.38 -1.35 9.25
CA LEU A 77 -0.62 0.09 9.23
C LEU A 77 -1.36 0.58 10.47
N VAL A 78 -2.39 -0.15 10.90
CA VAL A 78 -3.13 0.15 12.12
C VAL A 78 -2.21 0.05 13.33
N PHE A 79 -1.49 -1.06 13.46
CA PHE A 79 -0.60 -1.30 14.59
C PHE A 79 0.51 -0.24 14.68
N ASP A 80 1.16 0.07 13.55
CA ASP A 80 2.23 1.07 13.50
C ASP A 80 1.71 2.47 13.85
N SER A 81 0.48 2.81 13.44
CA SER A 81 -0.13 4.09 13.79
C SER A 81 -0.29 4.32 15.30
N TYR A 82 -0.41 3.23 16.09
CA TYR A 82 -0.43 3.29 17.55
C TYR A 82 0.97 3.19 18.14
N LEU A 83 1.83 2.34 17.59
CA LEU A 83 3.17 2.09 18.10
C LEU A 83 4.08 3.30 17.97
N ILE A 84 3.93 4.07 16.88
CA ILE A 84 4.76 5.24 16.61
C ILE A 84 4.64 6.32 17.69
N ARG A 85 3.49 6.38 18.37
CA ARG A 85 3.25 7.30 19.49
C ARG A 85 4.15 7.02 20.69
N TYR A 86 4.62 5.78 20.83
CA TYR A 86 5.47 5.35 21.94
C TYR A 86 6.97 5.48 21.63
N THR A 87 7.37 5.60 20.35
CA THR A 87 8.78 5.73 19.93
C THR A 87 9.42 7.08 20.25
N GLY A 88 8.65 8.09 20.68
CA GLY A 88 9.15 9.37 21.17
C GLY A 88 10.14 10.05 20.20
N PRO A 89 11.40 10.30 20.61
CA PRO A 89 12.38 11.04 19.80
C PRO A 89 12.85 10.32 18.52
N TYR A 90 12.61 9.00 18.39
CA TYR A 90 13.01 8.22 17.22
C TYR A 90 11.87 8.01 16.20
N SER A 91 10.72 8.64 16.42
CA SER A 91 9.52 8.43 15.58
C SER A 91 9.80 8.69 14.10
N THR A 92 10.46 9.79 13.74
CA THR A 92 10.70 10.13 12.31
C THR A 92 11.57 9.10 11.58
N PHE A 93 12.57 8.53 12.26
CA PHE A 93 13.43 7.51 11.64
C PHE A 93 12.69 6.18 11.49
N ALA A 94 11.92 5.78 12.51
CA ALA A 94 11.09 4.58 12.46
C ALA A 94 10.00 4.70 11.37
N GLU A 95 9.33 5.85 11.28
CA GLU A 95 8.34 6.13 10.23
C GLU A 95 8.95 6.00 8.83
N LEU A 96 10.16 6.53 8.63
CA LEU A 96 10.84 6.45 7.33
C LEU A 96 11.17 5.01 6.96
N PHE A 97 11.63 4.22 7.93
CA PHE A 97 11.94 2.80 7.71
C PHE A 97 10.68 2.02 7.33
N VAL A 98 9.56 2.28 8.02
CA VAL A 98 8.27 1.66 7.72
C VAL A 98 7.79 2.09 6.32
N ASP A 99 7.93 3.36 5.95
CA ASP A 99 7.57 3.84 4.61
C ASP A 99 8.42 3.21 3.51
N VAL A 100 9.72 3.03 3.73
CA VAL A 100 10.60 2.33 2.77
C VAL A 100 10.19 0.86 2.64
N ALA A 101 9.91 0.18 3.76
CA ALA A 101 9.48 -1.21 3.75
C ALA A 101 8.12 -1.39 3.05
N LEU A 102 7.13 -0.56 3.39
CA LEU A 102 5.81 -0.58 2.77
C LEU A 102 5.86 -0.15 1.30
N GLY A 103 6.65 0.87 0.98
CA GLY A 103 6.89 1.29 -0.40
C GLY A 103 7.52 0.19 -1.24
N TRP A 104 8.41 -0.63 -0.66
CA TRP A 104 9.05 -1.73 -1.37
C TRP A 104 8.12 -2.93 -1.56
N VAL A 105 7.46 -3.37 -0.48
CA VAL A 105 6.66 -4.59 -0.43
C VAL A 105 5.29 -4.41 -1.05
N VAL A 106 4.70 -3.22 -0.95
CA VAL A 106 3.35 -2.93 -1.45
C VAL A 106 3.44 -2.16 -2.76
N ALA A 107 3.85 -0.88 -2.71
CA ALA A 107 3.83 -0.04 -3.90
C ALA A 107 4.74 -0.57 -5.02
N GLY A 108 5.96 -0.98 -4.69
CA GLY A 108 6.92 -1.58 -5.61
C GLY A 108 6.43 -2.91 -6.19
N ALA A 109 5.88 -3.80 -5.35
CA ALA A 109 5.41 -5.10 -5.81
C ALA A 109 4.18 -4.99 -6.72
N HIS A 110 3.19 -4.17 -6.35
CA HIS A 110 1.98 -3.94 -7.15
C HIS A 110 2.30 -3.19 -8.44
N PHE A 111 3.20 -2.20 -8.42
CA PHE A 111 3.64 -1.53 -9.65
C PHE A 111 4.39 -2.49 -10.60
N ASN A 112 5.22 -3.39 -10.05
CA ASN A 112 5.88 -4.41 -10.83
C ASN A 112 4.89 -5.45 -11.40
N GLY A 113 3.85 -5.82 -10.66
CA GLY A 113 2.75 -6.67 -11.16
C GLY A 113 2.00 -6.00 -12.31
N ALA A 114 1.50 -4.78 -12.09
CA ALA A 114 0.75 -3.98 -13.05
C ALA A 114 1.48 -3.79 -14.39
N LEU A 115 2.81 -3.61 -14.33
CA LEU A 115 3.64 -3.41 -15.52
C LEU A 115 4.37 -4.68 -15.97
N SER A 116 4.12 -5.83 -15.32
CA SER A 116 4.89 -7.05 -15.57
C SER A 116 4.80 -7.53 -17.01
N TRP A 117 3.63 -7.34 -17.60
CA TRP A 117 3.24 -7.72 -18.95
C TRP A 117 3.19 -6.53 -19.93
N LEU A 118 3.14 -5.29 -19.43
CA LEU A 118 3.10 -4.07 -20.25
C LEU A 118 4.50 -3.55 -20.60
N TRP A 119 5.45 -3.69 -19.67
CA TRP A 119 6.80 -3.16 -19.82
C TRP A 119 7.86 -4.24 -19.60
N GLU A 120 8.61 -4.54 -20.67
CA GLU A 120 9.76 -5.45 -20.68
C GLU A 120 11.00 -4.86 -19.96
N ALA A 121 10.82 -4.38 -18.74
CA ALA A 121 11.90 -3.98 -17.86
C ALA A 121 12.21 -5.09 -16.85
N PRO A 122 13.46 -5.18 -16.35
CA PRO A 122 13.81 -6.10 -15.27
C PRO A 122 12.91 -5.89 -14.05
N HIS A 123 12.60 -6.98 -13.34
CA HIS A 123 11.80 -6.97 -12.11
C HIS A 123 12.25 -5.89 -11.12
N LEU A 124 13.57 -5.83 -10.88
CA LEU A 124 14.16 -4.88 -9.96
C LEU A 124 13.91 -3.42 -10.37
N THR A 125 13.98 -3.12 -11.67
CA THR A 125 13.76 -1.78 -12.20
C THR A 125 12.33 -1.32 -11.96
N ARG A 126 11.34 -2.16 -12.28
CA ARG A 126 9.92 -1.83 -12.05
C ARG A 126 9.63 -1.64 -10.57
N GLN A 127 10.15 -2.54 -9.72
CA GLN A 127 9.95 -2.44 -8.27
C GLN A 127 10.59 -1.17 -7.68
N MET A 128 11.80 -0.80 -8.10
CA MET A 128 12.46 0.44 -7.70
C MET A 128 11.68 1.68 -8.13
N ILE A 129 11.06 1.66 -9.30
CA ILE A 129 10.22 2.78 -9.77
C ILE A 129 8.95 2.90 -8.93
N GLY A 130 8.27 1.79 -8.62
CA GLY A 130 7.11 1.79 -7.73
C GLY A 130 7.46 2.33 -6.33
N LEU A 131 8.59 1.89 -5.76
CA LEU A 131 9.13 2.45 -4.51
C LEU A 131 9.41 3.95 -4.65
N GLY A 132 10.09 4.35 -5.73
CA GLY A 132 10.45 5.75 -5.97
C GLY A 132 9.23 6.66 -6.09
N LEU A 133 8.18 6.21 -6.79
CA LEU A 133 6.91 6.92 -6.91
C LEU A 133 6.24 7.08 -5.55
N TYR A 134 6.18 6.01 -4.76
CA TYR A 134 5.63 6.08 -3.40
C TYR A 134 6.39 7.10 -2.53
N LEU A 135 7.72 6.99 -2.48
CA LEU A 135 8.56 7.91 -1.70
C LEU A 135 8.48 9.36 -2.21
N SER A 136 8.34 9.59 -3.52
CA SER A 136 8.18 10.94 -4.07
C SER A 136 6.88 11.62 -3.64
N ILE A 137 5.86 10.86 -3.24
CA ILE A 137 4.60 11.39 -2.71
C ILE A 137 4.72 11.56 -1.18
N VAL A 138 5.21 10.53 -0.51
CA VAL A 138 5.26 10.46 0.96
C VAL A 138 6.30 11.42 1.54
N PHE A 139 7.48 11.53 0.93
CA PHE A 139 8.57 12.36 1.44
C PHE A 139 8.20 13.86 1.49
N PRO A 140 7.65 14.47 0.42
CA PRO A 140 7.16 15.84 0.47
C PRO A 140 5.96 16.02 1.41
N ALA A 141 5.01 15.07 1.39
CA ALA A 141 3.75 15.19 2.12
C ALA A 141 3.92 15.12 3.64
N PHE A 142 4.83 14.27 4.13
CA PHE A 142 4.92 13.95 5.56
C PHE A 142 6.25 14.34 6.22
N TYR A 143 7.36 14.44 5.47
CA TYR A 143 8.68 14.72 6.05
C TYR A 143 9.18 16.14 5.79
N PHE A 144 8.95 16.69 4.59
CA PHE A 144 9.32 18.07 4.28
C PHE A 144 8.30 19.09 4.82
N ARG A 145 7.01 18.75 4.79
CA ARG A 145 5.92 19.67 5.15
C ARG A 145 5.54 19.51 6.61
N SER A 146 6.44 19.90 7.52
CA SER A 146 6.21 19.87 8.99
C SER A 146 5.15 20.85 9.51
N LYS A 147 4.53 21.67 8.64
CA LYS A 147 3.50 22.67 9.01
C LYS A 147 2.51 22.97 7.88
N LEU A 148 1.82 21.97 7.34
CA LEU A 148 0.44 22.26 6.97
C LEU A 148 -0.43 21.81 8.11
N ASP A 149 -1.16 22.76 8.69
CA ASP A 149 -2.36 22.48 9.47
C ASP A 149 -3.31 21.66 8.57
N PHE A 150 -3.10 20.35 8.52
CA PHE A 150 -4.16 19.44 8.13
C PHE A 150 -5.24 19.62 9.19
N PRO A 151 -6.49 19.91 8.79
CA PRO A 151 -7.54 20.21 9.74
C PRO A 151 -7.61 19.08 10.75
N ARG A 152 -7.53 19.44 12.03
CA ARG A 152 -7.79 18.57 13.18
C ARG A 152 -9.24 18.09 13.11
N PHE A 153 -9.57 17.25 12.16
CA PHE A 153 -10.88 16.65 12.06
C PHE A 153 -10.79 15.30 12.74
N ILE A 154 -11.56 15.18 13.82
CA ILE A 154 -11.73 14.01 14.70
C ILE A 154 -10.65 13.92 15.80
N ARG A 155 -10.68 14.91 16.68
CA ARG A 155 -10.38 14.71 18.11
C ARG A 155 -11.69 14.84 18.89
N GLU A 156 -12.52 13.81 18.82
CA GLU A 156 -13.55 13.46 19.82
C GLU A 156 -13.52 11.93 20.01
#